data_AF-W5SZ62-F1
#
_entry.id   AF-W5SZ62-F1
#
_cell.length_a   1.000
_cell.length_b   1.000
_cell.length_c   1.000
_cell.angle_alpha   90.00
_cell.angle_beta   90.00
_cell.angle_gamma   90.00
#
_symmetry.space_group_name_H-M   'P 1'
#
loop_
_entity.id
_entity.type
_entity.pdbx_description
1 polymer ?
#
loop_
_entity_poly.entity_id
_entity_poly.type
_entity_poly.pdbx_seq_one_letter_code
_entity_poly.pdbx_strand_id
1 'polypeptide(L)'
;MQREHLINKLIKENTQLNEELNLLKLNLKDKKTKQTRSIPIRFYLNDKIIRLVKRCIEKLKEKDPISGWFVYLLSITGCRGVEIQNVKLTDISKERSSDGRNCFILFV
;
A
#
# COMPACT_ATOMS: atom_id res chain seq x y z
N MET A 1 19.98 -57.93 23.93
CA MET A 1 20.94 -56.96 24.50
C MET A 1 21.34 -55.81 23.57
N GLN A 2 21.85 -56.02 22.35
CA GLN A 2 22.30 -54.89 21.49
C GLN A 2 21.18 -53.92 21.04
N ARG A 3 19.97 -54.41 20.75
CA ARG A 3 18.83 -53.55 20.34
C ARG A 3 18.32 -52.66 21.47
N GLU A 4 18.24 -53.18 22.69
CA GLU A 4 17.79 -52.41 23.87
C GLU A 4 18.79 -51.31 24.21
N HIS A 5 20.09 -51.56 24.03
CA HIS A 5 21.12 -50.53 24.23
C HIS A 5 21.00 -49.39 23.23
N LEU A 6 20.71 -49.70 21.96
CA LEU A 6 20.43 -48.72 20.90
C LEU A 6 19.18 -47.89 21.20
N ILE A 7 18.10 -48.53 21.66
CA ILE A 7 16.85 -47.86 22.04
C ILE A 7 17.08 -46.90 23.21
N ASN A 8 17.80 -47.35 24.25
CA ASN A 8 18.11 -46.49 25.40
C ASN A 8 19.00 -45.31 25.02
N LYS A 9 19.92 -45.48 24.08
CA LYS A 9 20.74 -44.39 23.55
C LYS A 9 19.89 -43.37 22.79
N LEU A 10 18.98 -43.83 21.91
CA LEU A 10 18.05 -42.96 21.17
C LEU A 10 17.12 -42.18 22.10
N ILE A 11 16.61 -42.80 23.16
CA ILE A 11 15.76 -42.13 24.15
C ILE A 11 16.53 -40.99 24.83
N LYS A 12 17.78 -41.24 25.21
CA LYS A 12 18.64 -40.25 25.87
C LYS A 12 19.00 -39.07 24.96
N GLU A 13 19.28 -39.33 23.69
CA GLU A 13 19.53 -38.27 22.70
C GLU A 13 18.27 -37.43 22.47
N ASN A 14 17.11 -38.07 22.39
CA ASN A 14 15.82 -37.39 22.18
C ASN A 14 15.41 -36.53 23.39
N THR A 15 15.72 -36.97 24.61
CA THR A 15 15.47 -36.15 25.81
C THR A 15 16.35 -34.90 25.83
N GLN A 16 17.63 -35.04 25.47
CA GLN A 16 18.56 -33.91 25.39
C GLN A 16 18.16 -32.89 24.32
N LEU A 17 17.78 -33.36 23.13
CA LEU A 17 17.30 -32.50 22.05
C LEU A 17 16.02 -31.74 22.43
N ASN A 18 15.11 -32.38 23.17
CA ASN A 18 13.90 -31.71 23.66
C ASN A 18 14.21 -30.62 24.71
N GLU A 19 15.18 -30.84 25.58
CA GLU A 19 15.62 -29.84 26.56
C GLU A 19 16.26 -28.62 25.87
N GLU A 20 17.16 -28.83 24.91
CA GLU A 20 17.76 -27.76 24.11
C GLU A 20 16.71 -26.97 23.33
N LEU A 21 15.75 -27.67 22.72
CA LEU A 21 14.66 -27.06 21.95
C LEU A 21 13.76 -26.20 22.84
N ASN A 22 13.50 -26.62 24.09
CA ASN A 22 12.75 -25.82 25.05
C ASN A 22 13.52 -24.58 25.51
N LEU A 23 14.82 -24.69 25.76
CA LEU A 23 15.69 -23.56 26.08
C LEU A 23 15.72 -22.53 24.92
N LEU A 24 15.86 -23.00 23.68
CA LEU A 24 15.82 -22.13 22.50
C LEU A 24 14.45 -21.44 22.35
N LYS A 25 13.35 -22.15 22.58
CA LYS A 25 11.99 -21.56 22.55
C LYS A 25 11.79 -20.47 23.62
N LEU A 26 12.35 -20.64 24.82
CA LEU A 26 12.30 -19.62 25.87
C LEU A 26 13.12 -18.38 25.47
N ASN A 27 14.35 -18.58 24.99
CA ASN A 27 15.21 -17.50 24.49
C ASN A 27 14.61 -16.74 23.29
N LEU A 28 13.82 -17.42 22.45
CA LEU A 28 13.08 -16.78 21.36
C LEU A 28 11.88 -15.96 21.84
N LYS A 29 11.21 -16.36 22.93
CA LYS A 29 10.08 -15.61 23.51
C LYS A 29 10.52 -14.30 24.19
N ASP A 30 11.73 -14.24 24.73
CA ASP A 30 12.30 -13.03 25.34
C ASP A 30 12.79 -12.01 24.31
N LYS A 31 13.06 -12.44 23.06
CA LYS A 31 13.06 -11.54 21.90
C LYS A 31 11.62 -11.17 21.54
N LYS A 32 10.90 -10.54 22.48
CA LYS A 32 9.95 -9.50 22.12
C LYS A 32 10.77 -8.40 21.48
N THR A 33 11.04 -8.57 20.18
CA THR A 33 11.25 -7.45 19.26
C THR A 33 10.26 -6.41 19.72
N LYS A 34 10.76 -5.29 20.26
CA LYS A 34 9.92 -4.13 20.58
C LYS A 34 8.96 -4.05 19.40
N GLN A 35 7.69 -4.34 19.64
CA GLN A 35 6.69 -4.22 18.62
C GLN A 35 6.60 -2.71 18.45
N THR A 36 7.52 -2.18 17.63
CA THR A 36 7.46 -0.84 17.12
C THR A 36 6.12 -0.86 16.45
N ARG A 37 5.11 -0.30 17.12
CA ARG A 37 3.80 -0.06 16.54
C ARG A 37 4.13 0.60 15.21
N SER A 38 4.05 -0.16 14.12
CA SER A 38 4.36 0.38 12.81
C SER A 38 3.23 1.37 12.60
N ILE A 39 3.51 2.64 12.90
CA ILE A 39 2.64 3.71 12.46
C ILE A 39 2.53 3.45 10.96
N PRO A 40 1.33 3.15 10.45
CA PRO A 40 1.20 2.83 9.04
C PRO A 40 1.80 4.02 8.29
N ILE A 41 2.87 3.75 7.55
CA ILE A 41 3.57 4.78 6.78
C ILE A 41 2.49 5.34 5.85
N ARG A 42 2.09 6.59 6.10
CA ARG A 42 1.16 7.28 5.23
C ARG A 42 1.91 7.50 3.92
N PHE A 43 1.64 6.68 2.91
CA PHE A 43 2.20 6.78 1.55
C PHE A 43 1.65 7.98 0.77
N TYR A 44 1.16 9.02 1.45
CA TYR A 44 0.69 10.23 0.81
C TYR A 44 1.88 11.11 0.42
N LEU A 45 1.74 11.79 -0.70
CA LEU A 45 2.72 12.78 -1.13
C LEU A 45 2.81 13.90 -0.09
N ASN A 46 4.04 14.34 0.19
CA ASN A 46 4.29 15.52 1.01
C ASN A 46 3.75 16.78 0.31
N ASP A 47 3.26 17.76 1.06
CA ASP A 47 2.80 19.06 0.53
C ASP A 47 3.79 19.73 -0.43
N LYS A 48 5.11 19.62 -0.14
CA LYS A 48 6.15 20.14 -1.04
C LYS A 48 6.11 19.48 -2.41
N ILE A 49 5.92 18.16 -2.43
CA ILE A 49 5.82 17.36 -3.66
C ILE A 49 4.50 17.67 -4.37
N ILE A 50 3.38 17.77 -3.64
CA ILE A 50 2.08 18.16 -4.21
C ILE A 50 2.17 19.52 -4.91
N ARG A 51 2.83 20.52 -4.30
CA ARG A 51 3.05 21.85 -4.92
C ARG A 51 3.93 21.78 -6.16
N LEU A 52 4.94 20.90 -6.17
CA LEU A 52 5.79 20.70 -7.34
C LEU A 52 4.99 20.07 -8.49
N VAL A 53 4.24 19.00 -8.22
CA VAL A 53 3.37 18.33 -9.21
C VAL A 53 2.38 19.32 -9.81
N LYS A 54 1.69 20.13 -8.98
CA LYS A 54 0.78 21.17 -9.46
C LYS A 54 1.46 22.14 -10.43
N ARG A 55 2.66 22.65 -10.10
CA ARG A 55 3.42 23.53 -11.00
C ARG A 55 3.80 22.84 -12.32
N CYS A 56 4.17 21.56 -12.28
CA CYS A 56 4.47 20.80 -13.49
C CYS A 56 3.23 20.64 -14.39
N ILE A 57 2.07 20.39 -13.81
CA ILE A 57 0.80 20.29 -14.54
C ILE A 57 0.45 21.62 -15.21
N GLU A 58 0.58 22.75 -14.50
CA GLU A 58 0.31 24.06 -15.10
C GLU A 58 1.26 24.39 -16.26
N LYS A 59 2.56 24.12 -16.10
CA LYS A 59 3.53 24.26 -17.20
C LYS A 59 3.23 23.32 -18.38
N LEU A 60 2.69 22.14 -18.11
CA LEU A 60 2.30 21.20 -19.15
C LEU A 60 1.07 21.71 -19.90
N LYS A 61 0.06 22.24 -19.21
CA LYS A 61 -1.12 22.87 -19.84
C LYS A 61 -0.74 24.02 -20.76
N GLU A 62 0.26 24.82 -20.40
CA GLU A 62 0.76 25.92 -21.25
C GLU A 62 1.42 25.41 -22.54
N LYS A 63 2.11 24.26 -22.49
CA LYS A 63 2.83 23.69 -23.65
C LYS A 63 1.96 22.79 -24.51
N ASP A 64 1.18 21.93 -23.88
CA ASP A 64 0.23 21.00 -24.48
C ASP A 64 -1.04 20.96 -23.61
N PRO A 65 -2.06 21.75 -24.00
CA PRO A 65 -3.31 21.82 -23.25
C PRO A 65 -3.99 20.46 -23.07
N ILE A 66 -3.95 19.58 -24.07
CA ILE A 66 -4.66 18.29 -24.02
C ILE A 66 -4.02 17.39 -22.97
N SER A 67 -2.71 17.18 -23.07
CA SER A 67 -1.97 16.36 -22.08
C SER A 67 -2.01 16.99 -20.69
N GLY A 68 -1.93 18.32 -20.60
CA GLY A 68 -2.02 19.03 -19.32
C GLY A 68 -3.36 18.85 -18.62
N TRP A 69 -4.48 18.97 -19.34
CA TRP A 69 -5.82 18.71 -18.79
C TRP A 69 -6.03 17.24 -18.45
N PHE A 70 -5.50 16.32 -19.26
CA PHE A 70 -5.58 14.89 -18.98
C PHE A 70 -4.90 14.52 -17.65
N VAL A 71 -3.66 14.98 -17.43
CA VAL A 71 -2.93 14.71 -16.17
C VAL A 71 -3.58 15.42 -14.97
N TYR A 72 -4.13 16.62 -15.19
CA TYR A 72 -4.89 17.32 -14.17
C TYR A 72 -6.11 16.52 -13.73
N LEU A 73 -6.88 15.97 -14.68
CA LEU A 73 -8.07 15.17 -14.40
C LEU A 73 -7.71 13.90 -13.60
N LEU A 74 -6.66 13.19 -14.01
CA LEU A 74 -6.14 12.03 -13.25
C LEU A 74 -5.77 12.39 -11.81
N SER A 75 -5.20 13.57 -11.61
CA SER A 75 -4.73 14.02 -10.29
C SER A 75 -5.87 14.37 -9.33
N ILE A 76 -7.04 14.77 -9.84
CA ILE A 76 -8.20 15.12 -9.01
C ILE A 76 -9.15 13.95 -8.79
N THR A 77 -9.31 13.07 -9.78
CA THR A 77 -10.21 11.92 -9.68
C THR A 77 -9.53 10.72 -9.00
N GLY A 78 -8.21 10.62 -9.11
CA GLY A 78 -7.46 9.46 -8.62
C GLY A 78 -7.66 8.19 -9.47
N CYS A 79 -8.33 8.31 -10.62
CA CYS A 79 -8.56 7.19 -11.54
C CYS A 79 -7.27 6.81 -12.28
N ARG A 80 -7.20 5.57 -12.74
CA ARG A 80 -6.17 5.07 -13.65
C ARG A 80 -6.43 5.61 -15.07
N GLY A 81 -5.37 5.75 -15.86
CA GLY A 81 -5.48 6.23 -17.24
C GLY A 81 -6.48 5.44 -18.09
N VAL A 82 -6.53 4.12 -17.90
CA VAL A 82 -7.47 3.22 -18.60
C VAL A 82 -8.93 3.46 -18.20
N GLU A 83 -9.17 3.89 -16.95
CA GLU A 83 -10.52 4.17 -16.46
C GLU A 83 -11.02 5.48 -17.11
N ILE A 84 -10.17 6.52 -17.18
CA ILE A 84 -10.52 7.78 -17.86
C ILE A 84 -10.70 7.61 -19.37
N GLN A 85 -9.89 6.80 -20.03
CA GLN A 85 -9.99 6.62 -21.49
C GLN A 85 -11.30 5.97 -21.93
N ASN A 86 -11.95 5.21 -21.04
CA ASN A 86 -13.22 4.54 -21.33
C ASN A 86 -14.46 5.38 -21.00
N VAL A 87 -14.28 6.58 -20.43
CA VAL A 87 -15.37 7.49 -20.09
C VAL A 87 -16.09 7.95 -21.35
N LYS A 88 -17.41 7.79 -21.36
CA LYS A 88 -18.30 8.30 -22.40
C LYS A 88 -19.00 9.58 -21.92
N LEU A 89 -19.53 10.35 -22.86
CA LEU A 89 -20.35 11.53 -22.56
C LEU A 89 -21.59 11.19 -21.71
N THR A 90 -22.11 9.97 -21.81
CA THR A 90 -23.21 9.46 -20.99
C THR A 90 -22.85 9.32 -19.51
N ASP A 91 -21.57 9.20 -19.20
CA ASP A 91 -21.06 8.99 -17.84
C ASP A 91 -20.75 10.34 -17.14
N ILE A 92 -20.96 11.45 -17.86
CA ILE A 92 -20.78 12.82 -17.36
C ILE A 92 -22.15 13.45 -17.15
N SER A 93 -22.55 13.60 -15.88
CA SER A 93 -23.74 14.35 -15.53
C SER A 93 -23.40 15.83 -15.37
N LYS A 94 -24.24 16.70 -15.94
CA LYS A 94 -24.15 18.14 -15.75
C LYS A 94 -25.23 18.56 -14.77
N GLU A 95 -24.82 18.96 -13.57
CA GLU A 95 -25.70 19.54 -12.56
C GLU A 95 -25.55 21.05 -12.52
N ARG A 96 -26.64 21.74 -12.18
CA ARG A 96 -26.62 23.19 -11.98
C ARG A 96 -26.63 23.44 -10.49
N SER A 97 -25.52 23.98 -9.98
CA SER A 97 -25.40 24.37 -8.58
C SER A 97 -26.34 25.54 -8.27
N SER A 98 -26.69 25.70 -6.99
CA SER A 98 -27.59 26.75 -6.50
C SER A 98 -27.10 28.17 -6.77
N ASP A 99 -25.80 28.33 -6.99
CA ASP A 99 -25.13 29.57 -7.37
C ASP A 99 -25.06 29.80 -8.90
N GLY A 100 -25.77 28.98 -9.68
CA GLY A 100 -25.85 29.10 -11.14
C GLY A 100 -24.64 28.56 -11.90
N ARG A 101 -23.62 28.05 -11.21
CA ARG A 101 -22.47 27.39 -11.84
C ARG A 101 -22.85 26.00 -12.32
N ASN A 102 -22.30 25.61 -13.46
CA ASN A 102 -22.43 24.26 -13.97
C ASN A 102 -21.37 23.38 -13.29
N CYS A 103 -21.81 22.37 -12.56
CA CYS A 103 -20.99 21.31 -12.02
C CYS A 103 -21.06 20.11 -12.95
N PHE A 104 -19.92 19.48 -13.22
CA PHE A 104 -19.87 18.23 -13.97
C PHE A 104 -19.44 17.14 -13.02
N ILE A 105 -20.27 16.10 -12.92
CA ILE A 105 -20.02 14.91 -12.12
C ILE A 105 -19.62 13.82 -13.09
N LEU A 106 -18.43 13.28 -12.88
CA LEU A 106 -17.93 12.14 -13.65
C LEU A 106 -18.14 10.87 -12.83
N PHE A 107 -18.85 9.91 -13.40
CA PHE A 107 -18.99 8.56 -12.84
C PHE A 107 -17.91 7.68 -13.47
N VAL A 108 -16.94 7.22 -12.68
CA VAL A 108 -15.86 6.29 -13.09
C VAL A 108 -15.94 5.01 -12.29
#